data_AF-A0A918E1Z6-F1
#
_entry.id   AF-A0A918E1Z6-F1
#
_cell.length_a   1.000
_cell.length_b   1.000
_cell.length_c   1.000
_cell.angle_alpha   90.00
_cell.angle_beta   90.00
_cell.angle_gamma   90.00
#
_symmetry.space_group_name_H-M   'P 1'
#
loop_
_entity.id
_entity.type
_entity.pdbx_description
1 polymer ?
#
loop_
_entity_poly.entity_id
_entity_poly.type
_entity_poly.pdbx_seq_one_letter_code
_entity_poly.pdbx_strand_id
1 'polypeptide(L)'
;MACADRAVWVPAAAWHEHQAYGDTIAHTLMFPVQDPPLPGDSPTVVAVSALLRELLIACTEPELTAGEIHRIRAVLGDRLRRADVRALTLPSAHDPRLAYACRLVLDDLSRPRTIAWLSRQVNASERTLARLFRTEFGTTYPQWRTNARIIHAMIRLAEGATVTETAHLCGWATTSAFVDIFARTMGQTPGSYRSTSAS
;
A
#
# COMPACT_ATOMS: atom_id res chain seq x y z
N MET A 1 -10.94 -12.14 10.26
CA MET A 1 -9.84 -12.62 9.39
C MET A 1 -9.48 -11.48 8.45
N ALA A 2 -8.61 -10.56 8.90
CA ALA A 2 -8.36 -9.27 8.24
C ALA A 2 -7.91 -9.41 6.77
N CYS A 3 -8.38 -8.45 5.94
CA CYS A 3 -8.16 -8.34 4.51
C CYS A 3 -6.73 -8.74 4.09
N ALA A 4 -6.58 -9.92 3.46
CA ALA A 4 -5.31 -10.44 2.98
C ALA A 4 -5.17 -10.23 1.47
N ASP A 5 -5.56 -9.04 0.99
CA ASP A 5 -5.43 -8.62 -0.40
C ASP A 5 -4.09 -7.94 -0.68
N ARG A 6 -3.16 -7.93 0.29
CA ARG A 6 -1.81 -7.37 0.17
C ARG A 6 -0.75 -8.14 0.95
N ALA A 7 0.45 -8.15 0.40
CA ALA A 7 1.67 -8.62 1.04
C ALA A 7 2.76 -7.56 0.89
N VAL A 8 3.75 -7.56 1.78
CA VAL A 8 4.93 -6.71 1.67
C VAL A 8 6.11 -7.58 1.26
N TRP A 9 6.69 -7.29 0.09
CA TRP A 9 8.00 -7.77 -0.29
C TRP A 9 9.06 -6.93 0.42
N VAL A 10 9.99 -7.59 1.09
CA VAL A 10 11.13 -6.95 1.74
C VAL A 10 12.41 -7.55 1.13
N PRO A 11 13.22 -6.75 0.40
CA PRO A 11 14.46 -7.24 -0.17
C PRO A 11 15.47 -7.56 0.93
N ALA A 12 16.45 -8.41 0.60
CA ALA A 12 17.51 -8.77 1.52
C ALA A 12 18.23 -7.51 2.05
N ALA A 13 18.61 -7.53 3.32
CA ALA A 13 19.28 -6.44 4.03
C ALA A 13 18.48 -5.12 4.20
N ALA A 14 17.21 -5.06 3.79
CA ALA A 14 16.36 -3.90 4.08
C ALA A 14 15.92 -3.90 5.56
N TRP A 15 16.31 -2.84 6.30
CA TRP A 15 15.77 -2.60 7.64
C TRP A 15 14.27 -2.33 7.53
N HIS A 16 13.49 -3.01 8.36
CA HIS A 16 12.04 -2.90 8.34
C HIS A 16 11.47 -3.11 9.74
N GLU A 17 10.33 -2.48 9.99
CA GLU A 17 9.55 -2.62 11.20
C GLU A 17 8.09 -2.89 10.78
N HIS A 18 7.44 -3.80 11.50
CA HIS A 18 6.04 -4.16 11.24
C HIS A 18 5.19 -3.74 12.43
N GLN A 19 4.14 -2.96 12.18
CA GLN A 19 3.11 -2.65 13.16
C GLN A 19 1.75 -3.13 12.63
N ALA A 20 1.09 -3.99 13.38
CA ALA A 20 -0.24 -4.50 13.09
C ALA A 20 -1.26 -3.95 14.11
N TYR A 21 -2.49 -3.73 13.66
CA TYR A 21 -3.59 -3.21 14.48
C TYR A 21 -4.74 -4.23 14.52
N GLY A 22 -5.20 -4.60 15.72
CA GLY A 22 -6.23 -5.63 15.92
C GLY A 22 -5.70 -7.07 15.76
N ASP A 23 -6.60 -8.05 15.84
CA ASP A 23 -6.26 -9.48 15.71
C ASP A 23 -5.73 -9.80 14.30
N THR A 24 -4.42 -9.97 14.19
CA THR A 24 -3.71 -10.12 12.92
C THR A 24 -2.89 -11.41 12.90
N ILE A 25 -3.10 -12.25 11.89
CA ILE A 25 -2.24 -13.39 11.58
C ILE A 25 -1.33 -12.99 10.44
N ALA A 26 -0.01 -13.01 10.67
CA ALA A 26 0.99 -12.70 9.66
C ALA A 26 1.60 -13.99 9.10
N HIS A 27 1.58 -14.12 7.77
CA HIS A 27 2.22 -15.21 7.05
C HIS A 27 3.51 -14.70 6.39
N THR A 28 4.66 -15.27 6.78
CA THR A 28 5.98 -14.85 6.29
C THR A 28 6.62 -15.97 5.50
N LEU A 29 7.07 -15.67 4.28
CA LEU A 29 7.79 -16.60 3.42
C LEU A 29 9.15 -16.02 3.03
N MET A 30 10.19 -16.82 3.20
CA MET A 30 11.55 -16.47 2.80
C MET A 30 11.86 -17.05 1.43
N PHE A 31 12.52 -16.28 0.57
CA PHE A 31 12.99 -16.71 -0.75
C PHE A 31 14.52 -16.68 -0.80
N PRO A 32 15.16 -17.55 -1.59
CA PRO A 32 16.59 -17.45 -1.83
C PRO A 32 16.93 -16.08 -2.42
N VAL A 33 17.98 -15.44 -1.90
CA VAL A 33 18.43 -14.12 -2.37
C VAL A 33 18.77 -14.13 -3.87
N GLN A 34 19.07 -15.30 -4.43
CA GLN A 34 19.63 -15.43 -5.78
C GLN A 34 18.54 -15.58 -6.85
N ASP A 35 17.30 -15.84 -6.43
CA ASP A 35 16.11 -15.92 -7.29
C ASP A 35 14.93 -15.27 -6.56
N PRO A 36 14.95 -13.93 -6.37
CA PRO A 36 13.84 -13.25 -5.75
C PRO A 36 12.63 -13.26 -6.71
N PRO A 37 11.42 -13.59 -6.23
CA PRO A 37 10.23 -13.60 -7.06
C PRO A 37 9.79 -12.20 -7.49
N LEU A 38 10.34 -11.14 -6.89
CA LEU A 38 10.00 -9.75 -7.16
C LEU A 38 11.28 -8.93 -7.32
N PRO A 39 11.36 -8.04 -8.34
CA PRO A 39 12.54 -7.22 -8.58
C PRO A 39 12.61 -6.03 -7.62
N GLY A 40 13.83 -5.54 -7.38
CA GLY A 40 14.10 -4.25 -6.74
C GLY A 40 14.68 -4.32 -5.32
N ASP A 41 15.33 -3.23 -4.94
CA ASP A 41 16.09 -3.10 -3.69
C ASP A 41 15.32 -2.32 -2.61
N SER A 42 14.01 -2.13 -2.78
CA SER A 42 13.16 -1.39 -1.83
C SER A 42 11.92 -2.20 -1.40
N PRO A 43 11.48 -2.07 -0.13
CA PRO A 43 10.24 -2.67 0.33
C PRO A 43 9.06 -2.29 -0.56
N THR A 44 8.28 -3.29 -0.98
CA THR A 44 7.27 -3.13 -2.02
C THR A 44 5.97 -3.82 -1.63
N VAL A 45 4.85 -3.10 -1.66
CA VAL A 45 3.52 -3.69 -1.45
C VAL A 45 3.06 -4.38 -2.73
N VAL A 46 2.64 -5.62 -2.61
CA VAL A 46 2.18 -6.49 -3.69
C VAL A 46 0.69 -6.75 -3.51
N ALA A 47 -0.09 -6.55 -4.56
CA ALA A 47 -1.49 -6.93 -4.55
C ALA A 47 -1.61 -8.46 -4.52
N VAL A 48 -2.37 -8.99 -3.55
CA VAL A 48 -2.58 -10.41 -3.35
C VAL A 48 -3.96 -10.80 -3.86
N SER A 49 -3.99 -11.43 -5.03
CA SER A 49 -5.21 -12.07 -5.54
C SER A 49 -5.67 -13.21 -4.61
N ALA A 50 -6.95 -13.59 -4.66
CA ALA A 50 -7.48 -14.71 -3.88
C ALA A 50 -6.65 -16.00 -4.00
N LEU A 51 -6.24 -16.37 -5.23
CA LEU A 51 -5.36 -17.53 -5.42
C LEU A 51 -3.99 -17.34 -4.74
N LEU A 52 -3.41 -16.15 -4.86
CA LEU A 52 -2.11 -15.87 -4.26
C LEU A 52 -2.19 -15.93 -2.72
N ARG A 53 -3.31 -15.47 -2.14
CA ARG A 53 -3.60 -15.58 -0.71
C ARG A 53 -3.60 -17.03 -0.24
N GLU A 54 -4.37 -17.90 -0.89
CA GLU A 54 -4.44 -19.31 -0.48
C GLU A 54 -3.08 -20.02 -0.63
N LEU A 55 -2.32 -19.69 -1.67
CA LEU A 55 -0.96 -20.24 -1.85
C LEU A 55 -0.01 -19.77 -0.74
N LEU A 56 -0.11 -18.51 -0.28
CA LEU A 56 0.67 -17.99 0.85
C LEU A 56 0.32 -18.73 2.15
N ILE A 57 -0.97 -18.90 2.44
CA ILE A 57 -1.46 -19.59 3.63
C ILE A 57 -0.99 -21.05 3.63
N ALA A 58 -1.23 -21.77 2.52
CA ALA A 58 -0.82 -23.15 2.37
C ALA A 58 0.69 -23.34 2.61
N CYS A 59 1.54 -22.43 2.10
CA CYS A 59 3.00 -22.52 2.31
C CYS A 59 3.45 -22.37 3.77
N THR A 60 2.56 -21.95 4.67
CA THR A 60 2.84 -21.79 6.10
C THR A 60 2.09 -22.81 6.97
N GLU A 61 1.38 -23.76 6.36
CA GLU A 61 0.73 -24.85 7.08
C GLU A 61 1.76 -25.90 7.54
N PRO A 62 1.61 -26.44 8.76
CA PRO A 62 2.61 -27.34 9.36
C PRO A 62 2.63 -28.75 8.75
N GLU A 63 1.63 -29.14 7.97
CA GLU A 63 1.35 -30.54 7.61
C GLU A 63 1.77 -30.92 6.17
N LEU A 64 2.40 -30.01 5.42
CA LEU A 64 2.79 -30.29 4.02
C LEU A 64 4.05 -31.14 3.90
N THR A 65 4.02 -32.12 3.00
CA THR A 65 5.23 -32.85 2.61
C THR A 65 6.20 -31.95 1.83
N ALA A 66 7.48 -32.32 1.82
CA ALA A 66 8.52 -31.62 1.07
C ALA A 66 8.19 -31.49 -0.44
N GLY A 67 7.51 -32.48 -1.03
CA GLY A 67 7.09 -32.43 -2.42
C GLY A 67 5.93 -31.47 -2.68
N GLU A 68 4.96 -31.41 -1.76
CA GLU A 68 3.81 -30.51 -1.86
C GLU A 68 4.24 -29.06 -1.71
N ILE A 69 5.02 -28.74 -0.68
CA ILE A 69 5.51 -27.39 -0.46
C ILE A 69 6.37 -26.92 -1.64
N HIS A 70 7.18 -27.79 -2.24
CA HIS A 70 7.95 -27.45 -3.44
C HIS A 70 7.06 -27.03 -4.62
N ARG A 71 6.01 -27.81 -4.93
CA ARG A 71 5.08 -27.50 -6.03
C ARG A 71 4.28 -26.24 -5.77
N ILE A 72 3.76 -26.06 -4.56
CA ILE A 72 2.99 -24.87 -4.18
C ILE A 72 3.87 -23.62 -4.27
N ARG A 73 5.11 -23.68 -3.77
CA ARG A 73 6.07 -22.56 -3.85
C ARG A 73 6.46 -22.22 -5.28
N ALA A 74 6.57 -23.20 -6.17
CA ALA A 74 6.82 -22.96 -7.59
C ALA A 74 5.67 -22.14 -8.22
N VAL A 75 4.42 -22.56 -7.99
CA VAL A 75 3.24 -21.80 -8.46
C VAL A 75 3.18 -20.41 -7.83
N LEU A 76 3.43 -20.30 -6.52
CA LEU A 76 3.48 -19.03 -5.81
C LEU A 76 4.49 -18.06 -6.45
N GLY A 77 5.72 -18.53 -6.71
CA GLY A 77 6.76 -17.73 -7.34
C GLY A 77 6.35 -17.21 -8.71
N ASP A 78 5.77 -18.06 -9.56
CA ASP A 78 5.27 -17.65 -10.88
C ASP A 78 4.14 -16.62 -10.79
N ARG A 79 3.24 -16.77 -9.81
CA ARG A 79 2.15 -15.81 -9.57
C ARG A 79 2.68 -14.47 -9.06
N LEU A 80 3.68 -14.47 -8.17
CA LEU A 80 4.33 -13.25 -7.67
C LEU A 80 5.05 -12.50 -8.80
N ARG A 81 5.83 -13.19 -9.63
CA ARG A 81 6.53 -12.58 -10.78
C ARG A 81 5.58 -11.93 -11.80
N ARG A 82 4.34 -12.44 -11.89
CA ARG A 82 3.29 -11.92 -12.78
C ARG A 82 2.33 -10.95 -12.08
N ALA A 83 2.44 -10.78 -10.76
CA ALA A 83 1.56 -9.90 -10.03
C ALA A 83 1.77 -8.47 -10.49
N ASP A 84 0.67 -7.71 -10.62
CA ASP A 84 0.76 -6.27 -10.89
C ASP A 84 1.30 -5.61 -9.61
N VAL A 85 2.61 -5.38 -9.59
CA VAL A 85 3.32 -4.74 -8.47
C VAL A 85 2.98 -3.26 -8.47
N ARG A 86 1.79 -2.92 -7.97
CA ARG A 86 1.43 -1.53 -7.69
C ARG A 86 1.78 -1.25 -6.23
N ALA A 87 2.96 -0.65 -6.04
CA ALA A 87 3.38 -0.15 -4.75
C ALA A 87 2.42 0.96 -4.28
N LEU A 88 1.33 0.60 -3.59
CA LEU A 88 0.59 1.56 -2.78
C LEU A 88 1.33 1.71 -1.45
N THR A 89 2.44 2.44 -1.50
CA THR A 89 3.28 2.77 -0.35
C THR A 89 3.33 4.29 -0.17
N LEU A 90 3.55 4.71 1.08
CA LEU A 90 3.96 6.09 1.39
C LEU A 90 5.45 6.05 1.77
N PRO A 91 6.35 6.40 0.84
CA PRO A 91 7.77 6.49 1.17
C PRO A 91 8.02 7.59 2.22
N SER A 92 8.99 7.35 3.09
CA SER A 92 9.46 8.34 4.06
C SER A 92 10.40 9.34 3.38
N ALA A 93 10.16 10.63 3.62
CA ALA A 93 11.01 11.71 3.11
C ALA A 93 12.31 11.80 3.90
N HIS A 94 13.42 12.03 3.18
CA HIS A 94 14.71 12.36 3.75
C HIS A 94 14.90 13.88 3.86
N ASP A 95 14.46 14.66 2.86
CA ASP A 95 14.51 16.13 2.95
C ASP A 95 13.49 16.65 4.00
N PRO A 96 13.92 17.43 5.01
CA PRO A 96 13.04 17.92 6.07
C PRO A 96 11.85 18.75 5.56
N ARG A 97 11.99 19.44 4.43
CA ARG A 97 10.91 20.22 3.81
C ARG A 97 9.87 19.30 3.21
N LEU A 98 10.30 18.25 2.51
CA LEU A 98 9.38 17.25 1.97
C LEU A 98 8.69 16.51 3.12
N ALA A 99 9.41 16.13 4.17
CA ALA A 99 8.85 15.50 5.36
C ALA A 99 7.76 16.38 6.01
N TYR A 100 8.05 17.68 6.20
CA TYR A 100 7.08 18.63 6.75
C TYR A 100 5.86 18.81 5.82
N ALA A 101 6.06 18.92 4.50
CA ALA A 101 4.96 18.98 3.54
C ALA A 101 4.08 17.73 3.58
N CYS A 102 4.68 16.54 3.66
CA CYS A 102 3.96 15.28 3.77
C CYS A 102 3.13 15.23 5.04
N ARG A 103 3.74 15.56 6.19
CA ARG A 103 3.05 15.62 7.48
C ARG A 103 1.85 16.56 7.42
N LEU A 104 2.02 17.77 6.90
CA LEU A 104 0.92 18.71 6.71
C LEU A 104 -0.25 18.07 5.95
N VAL A 105 0.01 17.35 4.87
CA VAL A 105 -1.06 16.69 4.09
C VAL A 105 -1.72 15.55 4.86
N LEU A 106 -0.93 14.74 5.59
CA LEU A 106 -1.43 13.60 6.36
C LEU A 106 -2.20 14.02 7.61
N ASP A 107 -1.87 15.18 8.20
CA ASP A 107 -2.60 15.75 9.35
C ASP A 107 -4.08 16.00 9.03
N ASP A 108 -4.40 16.35 7.78
CA ASP A 108 -5.79 16.52 7.32
C ASP A 108 -5.90 16.35 5.79
N LEU A 109 -6.28 15.13 5.38
CA LEU A 109 -6.50 14.75 3.98
C LEU A 109 -7.81 15.30 3.38
N SER A 110 -8.76 15.67 4.24
CA SER A 110 -10.04 16.24 3.83
C SER A 110 -9.85 17.60 3.16
N ARG A 111 -8.83 18.35 3.59
CA ARG A 111 -8.50 19.66 3.04
C ARG A 111 -7.72 19.56 1.71
N PRO A 112 -8.16 20.27 0.65
CA PRO A 112 -7.36 20.43 -0.55
C PRO A 112 -6.15 21.31 -0.24
N ARG A 113 -4.95 20.72 -0.32
CA ARG A 113 -3.68 21.44 -0.21
C ARG A 113 -3.03 21.39 -1.59
N THR A 114 -2.71 22.56 -2.15
CA THR A 114 -2.01 22.64 -3.44
C THR A 114 -0.50 22.63 -3.21
N ILE A 115 0.25 22.27 -4.26
CA ILE A 115 1.72 22.35 -4.19
C ILE A 115 2.19 23.79 -3.94
N ALA A 116 1.49 24.79 -4.49
CA ALA A 116 1.71 26.21 -4.22
C ALA A 116 1.54 26.56 -2.73
N TRP A 117 0.48 26.05 -2.10
CA TRP A 117 0.26 26.26 -0.68
C TRP A 117 1.36 25.60 0.16
N LEU A 118 1.70 24.34 -0.13
CA LEU A 118 2.75 23.60 0.59
C LEU A 118 4.11 24.28 0.46
N SER A 119 4.45 24.74 -0.75
CA SER A 119 5.72 25.42 -1.05
C SER A 119 5.94 26.64 -0.16
N ARG A 120 4.87 27.41 0.10
CA ARG A 120 4.91 28.53 1.05
C ARG A 120 5.12 28.09 2.50
N GLN A 121 4.58 26.94 2.90
CA GLN A 121 4.76 26.43 4.28
C GLN A 121 6.18 25.91 4.55
N VAL A 122 6.88 25.44 3.51
CA VAL A 122 8.23 24.85 3.63
C VAL A 122 9.35 25.79 3.19
N ASN A 123 9.05 27.05 2.90
CA ASN A 123 10.01 28.04 2.38
C ASN A 123 10.78 27.53 1.15
N ALA A 124 10.07 26.91 0.20
CA ALA A 124 10.64 26.43 -1.06
C ALA A 124 9.82 26.90 -2.26
N SER A 125 10.42 26.93 -3.44
CA SER A 125 9.66 27.12 -4.68
C SER A 125 8.85 25.87 -5.04
N GLU A 126 7.75 26.04 -5.77
CA GLU A 126 6.97 24.91 -6.31
C GLU A 126 7.82 23.96 -7.15
N ARG A 127 8.75 24.51 -7.93
CA ARG A 127 9.72 23.71 -8.71
C ARG A 127 10.60 22.86 -7.82
N THR A 128 11.09 23.43 -6.70
CA THR A 128 11.91 22.70 -5.72
C THR A 128 11.10 21.57 -5.09
N LEU A 129 9.89 21.86 -4.60
CA LEU A 129 9.06 20.86 -3.94
C LEU A 129 8.61 19.74 -4.91
N ALA A 130 8.21 20.10 -6.12
CA ALA A 130 7.85 19.12 -7.16
C ALA A 130 9.02 18.24 -7.57
N ARG A 131 10.24 18.78 -7.56
CA ARG A 131 11.46 17.99 -7.80
C ARG A 131 11.69 17.00 -6.66
N LEU A 132 11.56 17.42 -5.39
CA LEU A 132 11.73 16.55 -4.22
C LEU A 132 10.78 15.34 -4.26
N PHE A 133 9.49 15.56 -4.55
CA PHE A 133 8.53 14.45 -4.74
C PHE A 133 9.02 13.45 -5.80
N ARG A 134 9.53 13.94 -6.94
CA ARG A 134 10.02 13.05 -8.00
C ARG A 134 11.32 12.34 -7.65
N THR A 135 12.28 13.05 -7.05
CA THR A 135 13.61 12.49 -6.78
C THR A 135 13.62 11.55 -5.59
N GLU A 136 12.81 11.79 -4.56
CA GLU A 136 12.75 10.92 -3.39
C GLU A 136 11.67 9.84 -3.48
N PHE A 137 10.50 10.17 -4.05
CA PHE A 137 9.36 9.25 -4.07
C PHE A 137 9.05 8.66 -5.44
N GLY A 138 9.79 9.05 -6.48
CA GLY A 138 9.52 8.60 -7.86
C GLY A 138 8.16 9.04 -8.42
N THR A 139 7.43 9.92 -7.73
CA THR A 139 6.04 10.27 -8.05
C THR A 139 5.82 11.77 -8.04
N THR A 140 4.71 12.22 -8.65
CA THR A 140 4.28 13.62 -8.54
C THR A 140 3.47 13.82 -7.26
N TYR A 141 3.39 15.07 -6.77
CA TYR A 141 2.57 15.39 -5.60
C TYR A 141 1.11 14.92 -5.69
N PRO A 142 0.37 15.15 -6.80
CA PRO A 142 -1.01 14.65 -6.91
C PRO A 142 -1.12 13.12 -6.82
N GLN A 143 -0.14 12.41 -7.37
CA GLN A 143 -0.09 10.95 -7.34
C GLN A 143 0.22 10.44 -5.94
N TRP A 144 1.24 10.98 -5.28
CA TRP A 144 1.56 10.68 -3.88
C TRP A 144 0.36 10.95 -2.96
N ARG A 145 -0.32 12.09 -3.13
CA ARG A 145 -1.51 12.45 -2.35
C ARG A 145 -2.68 11.50 -2.61
N THR A 146 -2.86 11.06 -3.86
CA THR A 146 -3.86 10.03 -4.18
C THR A 146 -3.56 8.73 -3.44
N ASN A 147 -2.29 8.31 -3.43
CA ASN A 147 -1.87 7.10 -2.70
C ASN A 147 -2.16 7.23 -1.20
N ALA A 148 -1.82 8.38 -0.60
CA ALA A 148 -2.09 8.67 0.80
C ALA A 148 -3.58 8.55 1.12
N ARG A 149 -4.44 9.11 0.27
CA ARG A 149 -5.90 9.04 0.42
C ARG A 149 -6.44 7.63 0.37
N ILE A 150 -5.92 6.79 -0.54
CA ILE A 150 -6.36 5.40 -0.62
C ILE A 150 -5.91 4.60 0.61
N ILE A 151 -4.67 4.78 1.07
CA ILE A 151 -4.18 4.11 2.29
C ILE A 151 -5.02 4.50 3.50
N HIS A 152 -5.29 5.79 3.71
CA HIS A 152 -6.16 6.23 4.80
C HIS A 152 -7.60 5.71 4.63
N ALA A 153 -8.11 5.66 3.41
CA ALA A 153 -9.44 5.10 3.15
C ALA A 153 -9.53 3.62 3.54
N MET A 154 -8.50 2.83 3.26
CA MET A 154 -8.45 1.42 3.68
C MET A 154 -8.56 1.29 5.20
N ILE A 155 -7.82 2.11 5.96
CA ILE A 155 -7.86 2.14 7.42
C ILE A 155 -9.29 2.46 7.90
N ARG A 156 -9.90 3.52 7.37
CA ARG A 156 -11.27 3.92 7.76
C ARG A 156 -12.32 2.85 7.46
N LEU A 157 -12.23 2.19 6.30
CA LEU A 157 -13.15 1.12 5.94
C LEU A 157 -12.98 -0.11 6.84
N ALA A 158 -11.73 -0.44 7.20
CA ALA A 158 -11.44 -1.51 8.16
C ALA A 158 -11.94 -1.18 9.58
N GLU A 159 -11.89 0.10 9.98
CA GLU A 159 -12.51 0.62 11.21
C GLU A 159 -14.05 0.67 11.16
N GLY A 160 -14.66 0.27 10.03
CA GLY A 160 -16.11 0.15 9.88
C GLY A 160 -16.83 1.39 9.33
N ALA A 161 -16.11 2.47 9.01
CA ALA A 161 -16.70 3.68 8.42
C ALA A 161 -17.44 3.37 7.11
N THR A 162 -18.48 4.14 6.80
CA THR A 162 -19.20 3.96 5.52
C THR A 162 -18.34 4.42 4.34
N VAL A 163 -18.67 3.95 3.13
CA VAL A 163 -18.00 4.37 1.89
C VAL A 163 -18.09 5.88 1.70
N THR A 164 -19.25 6.48 2.01
CA THR A 164 -19.50 7.92 1.88
C THR A 164 -18.69 8.73 2.90
N GLU A 165 -18.72 8.36 4.18
CA GLU A 165 -17.92 9.03 5.21
C GLU A 165 -16.42 8.95 4.89
N THR A 166 -15.96 7.77 4.47
CA THR A 166 -14.56 7.55 4.07
C THR A 166 -14.15 8.48 2.93
N ALA A 167 -15.01 8.63 1.90
CA ALA A 167 -14.74 9.52 0.77
C ALA A 167 -14.54 10.97 1.26
N HIS A 168 -15.43 11.46 2.13
CA HIS A 168 -15.34 12.80 2.69
C HIS A 168 -14.11 13.01 3.58
N LEU A 169 -13.84 12.08 4.50
CA LEU A 169 -12.68 12.15 5.41
C LEU A 169 -11.35 12.13 4.65
N CYS A 170 -11.29 11.41 3.53
CA CYS A 170 -10.10 11.39 2.65
C CYS A 170 -10.10 12.55 1.64
N GLY A 171 -11.09 13.44 1.66
CA GLY A 171 -11.17 14.66 0.86
C GLY A 171 -11.49 14.44 -0.61
N TRP A 172 -12.18 13.37 -0.95
CA TRP A 172 -12.70 13.19 -2.30
C TRP A 172 -13.86 14.16 -2.54
N ALA A 173 -13.90 14.75 -3.74
CA ALA A 173 -14.95 15.69 -4.10
C ALA A 173 -16.32 15.01 -4.22
N THR A 174 -16.34 13.75 -4.67
CA THR A 174 -17.54 12.93 -4.79
C THR A 174 -17.24 11.49 -4.40
N THR A 175 -18.25 10.78 -3.89
CA THR A 175 -18.15 9.35 -3.56
C THR A 175 -17.87 8.52 -4.81
N SER A 176 -18.43 8.87 -5.97
CA SER A 176 -18.17 8.16 -7.22
C SER A 176 -16.70 8.24 -7.64
N ALA A 177 -16.07 9.42 -7.57
CA ALA A 177 -14.65 9.58 -7.90
C ALA A 177 -13.75 8.77 -6.95
N PHE A 178 -14.12 8.70 -5.67
CA PHE A 178 -13.46 7.83 -4.70
C PHE A 178 -13.58 6.35 -5.08
N VAL A 179 -14.80 5.86 -5.32
CA VAL A 179 -15.07 4.46 -5.67
C VAL A 179 -14.28 4.05 -6.90
N ASP A 180 -14.26 4.89 -7.94
CA ASP A 180 -13.55 4.61 -9.19
C ASP A 180 -12.03 4.50 -8.98
N ILE A 181 -11.42 5.46 -8.26
CA ILE A 181 -9.97 5.43 -8.00
C ILE A 181 -9.62 4.27 -7.06
N PHE A 182 -10.41 4.05 -6.03
CA PHE A 182 -10.20 2.95 -5.09
C PHE A 182 -10.27 1.61 -5.81
N ALA A 183 -11.30 1.37 -6.62
CA ALA A 183 -11.44 0.12 -7.38
C ALA A 183 -10.28 -0.10 -8.36
N ARG A 184 -9.85 0.94 -9.09
CA ARG A 184 -8.67 0.85 -9.97
C ARG A 184 -7.36 0.59 -9.22
N THR A 185 -7.27 1.02 -7.97
CA THR A 185 -6.05 0.88 -7.14
C THR A 185 -6.02 -0.43 -6.36
N MET A 186 -7.19 -0.88 -5.88
CA MET A 186 -7.36 -2.02 -4.99
C MET A 186 -7.83 -3.29 -5.71
N GLY A 187 -8.29 -3.18 -6.96
CA GLY A 187 -8.88 -4.30 -7.69
C GLY A 187 -10.28 -4.70 -7.21
N GLN A 188 -10.81 -4.05 -6.18
CA GLN A 188 -12.15 -4.26 -5.64
C GLN A 188 -12.77 -2.95 -5.14
N THR A 189 -14.10 -2.90 -5.03
CA THR A 189 -14.79 -1.69 -4.57
C THR A 189 -14.60 -1.44 -3.07
N PRO A 190 -14.72 -0.18 -2.59
CA PRO A 190 -14.67 0.13 -1.16
C PRO A 190 -15.67 -0.65 -0.30
N GLY A 191 -16.87 -0.90 -0.84
CA GLY A 191 -17.92 -1.65 -0.16
C GLY A 191 -17.55 -3.11 0.05
N SER A 192 -17.02 -3.76 -1.00
CA SER A 192 -16.50 -5.14 -0.93
C SER A 192 -15.36 -5.23 0.08
N TYR A 193 -14.38 -4.31 -0.02
CA TYR A 193 -13.25 -4.24 0.90
C TYR A 193 -13.72 -4.14 2.36
N ARG A 194 -14.65 -3.22 2.65
CA ARG A 194 -15.26 -3.03 3.98
C ARG A 194 -15.91 -4.29 4.53
N SER A 195 -16.69 -5.01 3.71
CA SER A 195 -17.36 -6.25 4.15
C SER A 195 -16.36 -7.36 4.49
N THR A 196 -15.26 -7.47 3.74
CA THR A 196 -14.22 -8.46 4.00
C THR A 196 -13.40 -8.13 5.24
N SER A 197 -13.13 -6.84 5.51
CA SER A 197 -12.37 -6.41 6.69
C SER A 197 -13.16 -6.44 8.00
N ALA A 198 -14.50 -6.41 7.94
CA ALA A 198 -15.38 -6.48 9.11
C ALA A 198 -15.65 -7.91 9.63
N SER A 199 -15.05 -8.93 8.99
CA SER A 199 -15.14 -10.36 9.35
C SER A 199 -13.79 -10.88 9.81
#